data_AF-A0A8C0PBF4-F1
#
_entry.id   AF-A0A8C0PBF4-F1
#
_cell.length_a   1.000
_cell.length_b   1.000
_cell.length_c   1.000
_cell.angle_alpha   90.00
_cell.angle_beta   90.00
_cell.angle_gamma   90.00
#
_symmetry.space_group_name_H-M   'P 1'
#
loop_
_entity.id
_entity.type
_entity.pdbx_description
1 polymer ?
#
loop_
_entity_poly.entity_id
_entity_poly.type
_entity_poly.pdbx_seq_one_letter_code
_entity_poly.pdbx_strand_id
1 'polypeptide(L)'
;MKGFPLGRAKCEAPTSQGADGRLAVGQPCRELRGLSGWANPGVQRRGPGCALGGNASREGREVPQSGSAVRSVGVSHPGGTHTGVPVIRGLRTLEALTSTAALSQGVQGTLKAAFFFFASISAWYSGYLLAELIPEVSLTRAVYGFRNIAEKPLLKAPTPKRQKCDHWTPCPLNTYAYRLLSGGGRDKYAKICFEDELLIGEKTGNVGRGINIAIVDYLTGKVRATQYFNMVEGDNSGLMATFIQSAPPKSLLFMVTQDDGASGLKEDAKKVIEALGSKQIRNIKFRSSWVFLTAKGFELPADIQRENINHSDNARNRYSGWPAEIQIEGCIPKMPS
;
A
#
# COMPACT_ATOMS: atom_id res chain seq x y z
N MET A 1 53.50 9.76 -58.40
CA MET A 1 52.97 10.72 -59.39
C MET A 1 51.50 10.43 -59.64
N LYS A 2 50.71 11.43 -60.10
CA LYS A 2 49.36 11.31 -60.69
C LYS A 2 48.29 10.56 -59.87
N GLY A 3 47.36 11.31 -59.26
CA GLY A 3 46.04 10.80 -58.93
C GLY A 3 45.09 10.88 -60.13
N PHE A 4 44.10 9.98 -60.19
CA PHE A 4 42.99 9.94 -61.17
C PHE A 4 41.69 9.51 -60.40
N PRO A 5 40.47 9.71 -60.94
CA PRO A 5 39.47 10.47 -60.21
C PRO A 5 38.17 9.70 -59.90
N LEU A 6 37.22 10.41 -59.28
CA LEU A 6 35.85 9.94 -59.05
C LEU A 6 35.12 9.63 -60.37
N GLY A 7 34.71 8.37 -60.56
CA GLY A 7 33.74 7.96 -61.57
C GLY A 7 32.41 7.57 -60.94
N ARG A 8 31.38 8.42 -61.06
CA ARG A 8 29.99 8.01 -60.79
C ARG A 8 29.41 7.32 -62.02
N ALA A 9 29.12 6.02 -61.92
CA ALA A 9 28.15 5.38 -62.80
C ALA A 9 26.75 5.48 -62.16
N LYS A 10 25.71 5.67 -63.00
CA LYS A 10 24.31 5.75 -62.57
C LYS A 10 23.79 4.37 -62.12
N CYS A 11 22.89 4.39 -61.15
CA CYS A 11 21.86 3.35 -61.05
C CYS A 11 20.69 3.75 -61.96
N GLU A 12 20.40 2.94 -62.97
CA GLU A 12 19.13 2.97 -63.70
C GLU A 12 18.49 1.58 -63.61
N ALA A 13 17.25 1.53 -63.12
CA ALA A 13 16.52 0.29 -62.95
C ALA A 13 15.77 -0.04 -64.24
N PRO A 14 15.90 -1.25 -64.82
CA PRO A 14 15.14 -1.62 -66.00
C PRO A 14 13.66 -1.76 -65.64
N THR A 15 12.81 -0.98 -66.32
CA THR A 15 11.36 -1.20 -66.29
C THR A 15 11.03 -2.45 -67.09
N SER A 16 10.15 -3.31 -66.60
CA SER A 16 9.50 -4.35 -67.42
C SER A 16 8.03 -4.47 -67.03
N GLN A 17 7.18 -4.65 -68.04
CA GLN A 17 5.74 -4.79 -67.85
C GLN A 17 5.40 -6.23 -67.50
N GLY A 18 4.53 -6.41 -66.51
CA GLY A 18 4.07 -7.72 -66.07
C GLY A 18 2.88 -8.19 -66.89
N ALA A 19 3.03 -9.35 -67.52
CA ALA A 19 1.94 -10.28 -67.75
C ALA A 19 1.80 -11.14 -66.46
N ASP A 20 0.63 -11.53 -65.96
CA ASP A 20 -0.78 -11.35 -66.36
C ASP A 20 -1.01 -11.41 -67.90
N GLY A 21 -0.82 -12.54 -68.57
CA GLY A 21 -0.57 -13.91 -68.07
C GLY A 21 0.75 -14.16 -67.33
N ARG A 22 0.63 -14.61 -66.08
CA ARG A 22 1.74 -14.86 -65.13
C ARG A 22 2.28 -16.27 -65.26
N LEU A 23 3.56 -16.52 -64.89
CA LEU A 23 3.90 -17.28 -63.67
C LEU A 23 5.41 -17.36 -63.34
N ALA A 24 5.70 -17.54 -62.05
CA ALA A 24 6.76 -18.34 -61.42
C ALA A 24 8.28 -18.17 -61.75
N VAL A 25 9.01 -17.69 -60.72
CA VAL A 25 10.26 -18.25 -60.12
C VAL A 25 11.50 -18.49 -61.01
N GLY A 26 12.61 -17.83 -60.65
CA GLY A 26 13.96 -18.12 -61.15
C GLY A 26 15.10 -17.69 -60.22
N GLN A 27 15.44 -18.54 -59.23
CA GLN A 27 16.81 -18.69 -58.71
C GLN A 27 17.44 -19.94 -59.38
N PRO A 28 18.78 -20.16 -59.39
CA PRO A 28 19.84 -19.42 -58.70
C PRO A 28 21.04 -19.04 -59.60
N CYS A 29 22.08 -18.41 -59.03
CA CYS A 29 23.41 -19.02 -59.03
C CYS A 29 24.30 -18.45 -57.91
N ARG A 30 25.35 -19.18 -57.51
CA ARG A 30 26.27 -18.81 -56.42
C ARG A 30 27.64 -19.42 -56.70
N GLU A 31 28.71 -18.63 -56.70
CA GLU A 31 30.06 -19.17 -56.67
C GLU A 31 30.95 -18.40 -55.68
N LEU A 32 31.70 -19.14 -54.88
CA LEU A 32 32.73 -18.68 -53.96
C LEU A 32 33.95 -19.60 -54.12
N ARG A 33 35.14 -19.00 -54.24
CA ARG A 33 36.46 -19.65 -54.15
C ARG A 33 37.33 -18.71 -53.29
N GLY A 34 38.26 -19.14 -52.44
CA GLY A 34 38.70 -20.48 -51.98
C GLY A 34 40.00 -20.29 -51.17
N LEU A 35 40.48 -21.20 -50.32
CA LEU A 35 40.03 -22.56 -49.95
C LEU A 35 39.66 -22.54 -48.43
N SER A 36 40.06 -23.39 -47.47
CA SER A 36 40.86 -24.64 -47.38
C SER A 36 40.48 -25.43 -46.10
N GLY A 37 40.82 -26.73 -46.07
CA GLY A 37 40.57 -27.63 -44.93
C GLY A 37 40.31 -29.07 -45.38
N TRP A 38 40.97 -30.07 -44.76
CA TRP A 38 41.01 -31.47 -45.22
C TRP A 38 39.91 -32.39 -44.63
N ALA A 39 39.86 -33.61 -45.21
CA ALA A 39 39.47 -34.90 -44.59
C ALA A 39 37.99 -35.40 -44.72
N ASN A 40 37.72 -36.09 -45.85
CA ASN A 40 37.28 -37.50 -46.01
C ASN A 40 36.09 -38.12 -45.19
N PRO A 41 35.49 -39.24 -45.67
CA PRO A 41 34.02 -39.32 -45.72
C PRO A 41 33.32 -40.46 -44.93
N GLY A 42 32.00 -40.35 -44.76
CA GLY A 42 31.10 -41.38 -44.19
C GLY A 42 29.65 -41.27 -44.70
N VAL A 43 28.90 -42.38 -44.72
CA VAL A 43 27.62 -42.59 -45.46
C VAL A 43 26.72 -43.49 -44.57
N GLN A 44 25.37 -43.51 -44.57
CA GLN A 44 24.42 -43.38 -45.69
C GLN A 44 23.01 -42.82 -45.31
N ARG A 45 22.31 -42.35 -46.37
CA ARG A 45 20.88 -41.99 -46.58
C ARG A 45 19.81 -42.44 -45.56
N ARG A 46 18.89 -41.49 -45.29
CA ARG A 46 17.41 -41.55 -45.17
C ARG A 46 16.70 -42.90 -44.83
N GLY A 47 15.80 -42.85 -43.83
CA GLY A 47 14.63 -43.74 -43.68
C GLY A 47 13.67 -43.23 -42.57
N PRO A 48 12.33 -43.17 -42.78
CA PRO A 48 11.38 -42.65 -41.79
C PRO A 48 10.60 -43.75 -41.02
N GLY A 49 9.88 -43.37 -39.96
CA GLY A 49 8.94 -44.25 -39.23
C GLY A 49 7.88 -43.48 -38.42
N CYS A 50 6.68 -44.05 -38.28
CA CYS A 50 5.54 -43.47 -37.56
C CYS A 50 4.80 -44.52 -36.71
N ALA A 51 4.49 -44.21 -35.44
CA ALA A 51 3.43 -44.77 -34.57
C ALA A 51 3.43 -43.94 -33.25
N LEU A 52 2.34 -43.54 -32.58
CA LEU A 52 1.00 -44.07 -32.30
C LEU A 52 0.90 -45.03 -31.09
N GLY A 53 0.10 -44.61 -30.08
CA GLY A 53 -0.67 -45.49 -29.20
C GLY A 53 -0.16 -45.69 -27.77
N GLY A 54 -1.08 -45.70 -26.80
CA GLY A 54 -0.85 -46.08 -25.39
C GLY A 54 -1.70 -45.28 -24.40
N ASN A 55 -2.66 -45.92 -23.72
CA ASN A 55 -3.62 -45.28 -22.80
C ASN A 55 -4.00 -46.23 -21.64
N ALA A 56 -4.78 -45.74 -20.67
CA ALA A 56 -5.39 -46.44 -19.51
C ALA A 56 -4.51 -46.62 -18.23
N SER A 57 -5.06 -46.92 -17.03
CA SER A 57 -6.21 -46.35 -16.26
C SER A 57 -6.50 -47.21 -15.00
N ARG A 58 -6.64 -46.56 -13.81
CA ARG A 58 -7.24 -47.09 -12.55
C ARG A 58 -6.51 -48.31 -11.90
N GLU A 59 -6.83 -48.84 -10.71
CA GLU A 59 -7.95 -48.61 -9.74
C GLU A 59 -7.53 -48.89 -8.27
N GLY A 60 -8.37 -48.55 -7.26
CA GLY A 60 -8.23 -48.89 -5.82
C GLY A 60 -7.28 -47.97 -5.01
N ARG A 61 -7.58 -47.36 -3.85
CA ARG A 61 -8.55 -47.50 -2.72
C ARG A 61 -8.22 -48.59 -1.67
N GLU A 62 -7.67 -48.18 -0.52
CA GLU A 62 -8.24 -48.49 0.82
C GLU A 62 -7.69 -47.60 1.95
N VAL A 63 -8.23 -47.73 3.17
CA VAL A 63 -8.00 -46.85 4.36
C VAL A 63 -8.01 -47.69 5.64
N PRO A 64 -7.17 -47.35 6.65
CA PRO A 64 -7.55 -47.52 8.05
C PRO A 64 -7.43 -46.22 8.87
N GLN A 65 -8.23 -46.09 9.93
CA GLN A 65 -8.19 -44.99 10.90
C GLN A 65 -7.41 -45.35 12.17
N SER A 66 -6.57 -44.42 12.66
CA SER A 66 -6.12 -44.28 14.06
C SER A 66 -5.33 -42.96 14.16
N GLY A 67 -5.26 -42.22 15.26
CA GLY A 67 -5.89 -42.35 16.57
C GLY A 67 -5.64 -41.06 17.38
N SER A 68 -6.40 -40.83 18.47
CA SER A 68 -6.36 -39.56 19.22
C SER A 68 -5.14 -39.41 20.14
N ALA A 69 -4.53 -38.21 20.17
CA ALA A 69 -4.12 -37.52 21.40
C ALA A 69 -3.52 -36.11 21.13
N VAL A 70 -4.22 -35.05 21.54
CA VAL A 70 -3.59 -33.73 21.76
C VAL A 70 -3.16 -33.67 23.23
N ARG A 71 -1.89 -33.39 23.50
CA ARG A 71 -1.38 -33.18 24.87
C ARG A 71 -0.56 -31.91 24.97
N SER A 72 -1.21 -30.86 25.50
CA SER A 72 -0.56 -29.59 25.85
C SER A 72 0.34 -29.75 27.08
N VAL A 73 1.55 -29.19 27.01
CA VAL A 73 2.45 -29.02 28.18
C VAL A 73 2.26 -27.59 28.71
N GLY A 74 2.13 -27.45 30.03
CA GLY A 74 2.00 -26.16 30.73
C GLY A 74 3.25 -25.81 31.57
N VAL A 75 3.04 -25.08 32.69
CA VAL A 75 4.07 -24.48 33.59
C VAL A 75 4.68 -23.18 33.00
N SER A 76 4.73 -22.02 33.66
CA SER A 76 4.14 -21.48 34.93
C SER A 76 4.13 -19.94 34.84
N HIS A 77 3.07 -19.21 35.23
CA HIS A 77 2.88 -18.48 36.51
C HIS A 77 3.97 -17.45 36.91
N PRO A 78 3.65 -16.34 37.62
CA PRO A 78 2.44 -16.12 38.44
C PRO A 78 1.50 -15.00 37.95
N GLY A 79 0.27 -14.98 38.47
CA GLY A 79 -0.66 -13.85 38.39
C GLY A 79 -0.84 -13.17 39.74
N GLY A 80 -1.03 -11.85 39.73
CA GLY A 80 -1.39 -11.07 40.93
C GLY A 80 -2.90 -10.87 41.01
N THR A 81 -3.54 -11.36 42.07
CA THR A 81 -4.96 -11.10 42.37
C THR A 81 -5.07 -10.26 43.64
N HIS A 82 -5.67 -9.07 43.52
CA HIS A 82 -6.18 -8.34 44.69
C HIS A 82 -7.69 -8.58 44.85
N THR A 83 -8.04 -9.13 46.01
CA THR A 83 -9.40 -9.16 46.55
C THR A 83 -9.92 -7.72 46.73
N GLY A 84 -11.23 -7.45 46.75
CA GLY A 84 -12.34 -8.32 47.11
C GLY A 84 -12.93 -7.80 48.42
N VAL A 85 -14.07 -7.10 48.34
CA VAL A 85 -14.63 -6.28 49.42
C VAL A 85 -14.97 -7.15 50.65
N PRO A 86 -14.55 -6.77 51.88
CA PRO A 86 -14.82 -7.56 53.07
C PRO A 86 -16.28 -7.42 53.53
N VAL A 87 -17.09 -8.43 53.23
CA VAL A 87 -18.42 -8.60 53.86
C VAL A 87 -18.23 -9.11 55.29
N ILE A 88 -18.21 -8.20 56.27
CA ILE A 88 -18.11 -8.56 57.68
C ILE A 88 -19.44 -9.17 58.16
N ARG A 89 -19.54 -10.49 58.09
CA ARG A 89 -20.54 -11.29 58.82
C ARG A 89 -19.87 -11.95 60.03
N GLY A 90 -20.11 -11.43 61.23
CA GLY A 90 -19.53 -12.05 62.43
C GLY A 90 -19.72 -11.30 63.73
N LEU A 91 -20.92 -11.37 64.32
CA LEU A 91 -21.02 -11.48 65.78
C LEU A 91 -22.15 -12.46 66.11
N ARG A 92 -21.89 -13.38 67.05
CA ARG A 92 -22.85 -14.42 67.46
C ARG A 92 -23.73 -13.87 68.57
N THR A 93 -25.05 -13.86 68.35
CA THR A 93 -26.02 -13.81 69.45
C THR A 93 -25.90 -15.08 70.26
N LEU A 94 -25.71 -14.95 71.57
CA LEU A 94 -25.64 -16.06 72.52
C LEU A 94 -26.55 -15.75 73.71
N GLU A 95 -27.85 -15.73 73.44
CA GLU A 95 -28.87 -15.56 74.47
C GLU A 95 -29.08 -16.88 75.21
N ALA A 96 -28.62 -16.93 76.46
CA ALA A 96 -29.01 -17.97 77.40
C ALA A 96 -30.34 -17.61 78.06
N LEU A 97 -31.25 -18.58 78.17
CA LEU A 97 -32.59 -18.40 78.72
C LEU A 97 -32.57 -18.10 80.22
N THR A 98 -33.23 -17.02 80.64
CA THR A 98 -33.99 -16.98 81.91
C THR A 98 -35.28 -16.18 81.69
N SER A 99 -36.35 -16.60 82.36
CA SER A 99 -37.72 -16.12 82.10
C SER A 99 -38.24 -15.25 83.25
N THR A 100 -38.96 -14.17 82.88
CA THR A 100 -39.93 -13.44 83.72
C THR A 100 -39.37 -12.73 84.98
N ALA A 101 -39.99 -11.66 85.49
CA ALA A 101 -41.33 -11.10 85.23
C ALA A 101 -41.32 -9.58 84.92
N ALA A 102 -42.50 -9.03 84.63
CA ALA A 102 -42.69 -7.70 84.04
C ALA A 102 -42.67 -6.53 85.05
N LEU A 103 -42.33 -5.33 84.56
CA LEU A 103 -42.77 -4.05 85.11
C LEU A 103 -42.77 -2.93 84.03
N SER A 104 -43.94 -2.31 83.83
CA SER A 104 -44.23 -1.05 83.10
C SER A 104 -43.52 -0.76 81.76
N GLN A 105 -44.25 -0.90 80.64
CA GLN A 105 -43.82 -0.46 79.30
C GLN A 105 -43.96 1.06 79.03
N GLY A 106 -44.19 1.89 80.07
CA GLY A 106 -44.60 3.29 79.89
C GLY A 106 -43.54 4.32 79.44
N VAL A 107 -42.24 3.98 79.48
CA VAL A 107 -41.16 5.00 79.42
C VAL A 107 -40.28 4.92 78.15
N GLN A 108 -40.10 3.74 77.55
CA GLN A 108 -39.13 3.55 76.46
C GLN A 108 -39.52 4.23 75.13
N GLY A 109 -40.81 4.29 74.80
CA GLY A 109 -41.28 4.96 73.57
C GLY A 109 -41.06 6.47 73.64
N THR A 110 -41.42 7.08 74.76
CA THR A 110 -41.31 8.51 75.04
C THR A 110 -39.85 8.98 74.99
N LEU A 111 -38.92 8.20 75.54
CA LEU A 111 -37.49 8.51 75.53
C LEU A 111 -36.90 8.47 74.10
N LYS A 112 -37.30 7.50 73.28
CA LYS A 112 -36.91 7.44 71.85
C LYS A 112 -37.49 8.59 71.05
N ALA A 113 -38.77 8.93 71.25
CA ALA A 113 -39.40 10.06 70.59
C ALA A 113 -38.69 11.38 70.94
N ALA A 114 -38.41 11.62 72.22
CA ALA A 114 -37.63 12.78 72.68
C ALA A 114 -36.25 12.82 72.02
N PHE A 115 -35.54 11.69 71.94
CA PHE A 115 -34.22 11.63 71.27
C PHE A 115 -34.30 12.01 69.78
N PHE A 116 -35.32 11.56 69.04
CA PHE A 116 -35.54 11.97 67.65
C PHE A 116 -35.87 13.46 67.51
N PHE A 117 -36.68 14.03 68.42
CA PHE A 117 -36.93 15.48 68.44
C PHE A 117 -35.65 16.28 68.72
N PHE A 118 -34.87 15.91 69.73
CA PHE A 118 -33.59 16.57 70.03
C PHE A 118 -32.57 16.41 68.90
N ALA A 119 -32.51 15.25 68.23
CA ALA A 119 -31.65 15.03 67.07
C ALA A 119 -32.09 15.86 65.84
N SER A 120 -33.41 16.04 65.64
CA SER A 120 -33.94 16.90 64.57
C SER A 120 -33.67 18.38 64.84
N ILE A 121 -33.86 18.84 66.08
CA ILE A 121 -33.57 20.22 66.49
C ILE A 121 -32.06 20.49 66.42
N SER A 122 -31.21 19.57 66.88
CA SER A 122 -29.75 19.75 66.82
C SER A 122 -29.22 19.68 65.39
N ALA A 123 -29.78 18.85 64.52
CA ALA A 123 -29.46 18.87 63.09
C ALA A 123 -29.85 20.21 62.44
N TRP A 124 -31.03 20.77 62.76
CA TRP A 124 -31.45 22.07 62.26
C TRP A 124 -30.54 23.21 62.74
N TYR A 125 -30.25 23.25 64.04
CA TYR A 125 -29.31 24.22 64.62
C TYR A 125 -27.88 24.06 64.06
N SER A 126 -27.45 22.82 63.83
CA SER A 126 -26.14 22.55 63.21
C SER A 126 -26.08 23.06 61.77
N GLY A 127 -27.14 22.89 60.99
CA GLY A 127 -27.25 23.44 59.64
C GLY A 127 -27.24 24.97 59.60
N TYR A 128 -27.98 25.60 60.52
CA TYR A 128 -27.99 27.06 60.68
C TYR A 128 -26.61 27.60 61.08
N LEU A 129 -25.99 27.02 62.11
CA LEU A 129 -24.67 27.43 62.61
C LEU A 129 -23.58 27.16 61.57
N LEU A 130 -23.67 26.08 60.79
CA LEU A 130 -22.77 25.82 59.66
C LEU A 130 -22.93 26.86 58.54
N ALA A 131 -24.14 27.38 58.30
CA ALA A 131 -24.36 28.45 57.33
C ALA A 131 -23.73 29.79 57.81
N GLU A 132 -23.83 30.12 59.10
CA GLU A 132 -23.13 31.28 59.69
C GLU A 132 -21.59 31.10 59.71
N LEU A 133 -21.09 29.87 59.82
CA LEU A 133 -19.64 29.58 59.84
C LEU A 133 -18.99 29.45 58.46
N ILE A 134 -19.76 29.48 57.36
CA ILE A 134 -19.22 29.53 55.98
C ILE A 134 -19.16 31.00 55.54
N PRO A 135 -17.98 31.65 55.56
CA PRO A 135 -17.89 33.03 55.10
C PRO A 135 -18.08 33.09 53.58
N GLU A 136 -19.06 33.87 53.13
CA GLU A 136 -19.46 34.08 51.73
C GLU A 136 -18.30 34.30 50.75
N VAL A 137 -17.23 34.96 51.20
CA VAL A 137 -15.99 35.17 50.43
C VAL A 137 -15.35 33.86 49.95
N SER A 138 -15.47 32.74 50.67
CA SER A 138 -14.90 31.45 50.27
C SER A 138 -15.65 30.82 49.08
N LEU A 139 -16.98 30.80 49.13
CA LEU A 139 -17.82 30.35 48.02
C LEU A 139 -17.66 31.27 46.81
N THR A 140 -17.71 32.58 47.03
CA THR A 140 -17.54 33.60 45.99
C THR A 140 -16.18 33.46 45.29
N ARG A 141 -15.09 33.22 46.03
CA ARG A 141 -13.74 33.02 45.47
C ARG A 141 -13.62 31.71 44.70
N ALA A 142 -14.29 30.64 45.14
CA ALA A 142 -14.38 29.40 44.38
C ALA A 142 -15.14 29.58 43.06
N VAL A 143 -16.30 30.24 43.09
CA VAL A 143 -17.13 30.53 41.90
C VAL A 143 -16.39 31.40 40.90
N TYR A 144 -15.68 32.45 41.33
CA TYR A 144 -14.79 33.22 40.44
C TYR A 144 -13.66 32.36 39.86
N GLY A 145 -13.06 31.47 40.66
CA GLY A 145 -12.06 30.51 40.18
C GLY A 145 -12.59 29.58 39.07
N PHE A 146 -13.81 29.07 39.20
CA PHE A 146 -14.44 28.22 38.18
C PHE A 146 -14.91 29.01 36.96
N ARG A 147 -15.37 30.26 37.11
CA ARG A 147 -15.75 31.14 35.99
C ARG A 147 -14.54 31.40 35.08
N ASN A 148 -13.38 31.67 35.67
CA ASN A 148 -12.11 31.82 34.95
C ASN A 148 -11.60 30.52 34.30
N ILE A 149 -12.11 29.34 34.70
CA ILE A 149 -11.83 28.05 34.06
C ILE A 149 -12.76 27.82 32.86
N ALA A 150 -14.01 28.28 32.91
CA ALA A 150 -14.92 28.28 31.77
C ALA A 150 -14.52 29.31 30.70
N GLU A 151 -13.92 30.44 31.10
CA GLU A 151 -13.35 31.47 30.22
C GLU A 151 -11.93 31.14 29.72
N LYS A 152 -11.38 29.95 30.01
CA LYS A 152 -10.17 29.48 29.31
C LYS A 152 -10.47 29.51 27.82
N PRO A 153 -9.67 30.22 26.99
CA PRO A 153 -9.91 30.25 25.56
C PRO A 153 -9.80 28.82 25.05
N LEU A 154 -10.90 28.31 24.50
CA LEU A 154 -10.90 27.01 23.82
C LEU A 154 -9.77 27.05 22.81
N LEU A 155 -8.71 26.27 23.06
CA LEU A 155 -7.53 26.17 22.21
C LEU A 155 -7.94 25.48 20.91
N LYS A 156 -8.59 26.26 20.04
CA LYS A 156 -9.11 25.85 18.76
C LYS A 156 -7.92 25.40 17.93
N ALA A 157 -7.73 24.07 17.85
CA ALA A 157 -6.63 23.47 17.13
C ALA A 157 -6.51 24.15 15.76
N PRO A 158 -5.30 24.62 15.37
CA PRO A 158 -5.11 25.29 14.10
C PRO A 158 -5.71 24.45 12.98
N THR A 159 -6.52 25.07 12.11
CA THR A 159 -7.20 24.39 11.01
C THR A 159 -6.18 23.53 10.25
N PRO A 160 -6.39 22.19 10.13
CA PRO A 160 -5.38 21.29 9.60
C PRO A 160 -4.84 21.79 8.25
N LYS A 161 -3.56 22.15 8.22
CA LYS A 161 -2.92 22.62 6.99
C LYS A 161 -2.82 21.44 6.03
N ARG A 162 -3.49 21.54 4.88
CA ARG A 162 -3.30 20.62 3.76
C ARG A 162 -1.82 20.59 3.39
N GLN A 163 -1.26 19.39 3.30
CA GLN A 163 0.12 19.17 2.86
C GLN A 163 0.18 19.01 1.34
N LYS A 164 1.37 19.17 0.76
CA LYS A 164 1.60 18.89 -0.66
C LYS A 164 1.18 17.45 -0.99
N CYS A 165 0.54 17.25 -2.15
CA CYS A 165 -0.01 15.97 -2.58
C CYS A 165 -0.94 15.30 -1.55
N ASP A 166 -1.55 16.08 -0.65
CA ASP A 166 -2.43 15.61 0.43
C ASP A 166 -1.77 14.56 1.36
N HIS A 167 -0.45 14.68 1.58
CA HIS A 167 0.31 13.84 2.54
C HIS A 167 -0.26 13.90 3.95
N TRP A 168 -0.07 12.82 4.72
CA TRP A 168 -0.45 12.78 6.14
C TRP A 168 0.41 13.69 7.04
N THR A 169 1.70 13.82 6.73
CA THR A 169 2.67 14.66 7.46
C THR A 169 3.38 15.65 6.53
N PRO A 170 3.80 16.82 7.03
CA PRO A 170 4.65 17.73 6.27
C PRO A 170 6.00 17.08 5.92
N CYS A 171 6.44 17.24 4.67
CA CYS A 171 7.79 16.85 4.27
C CYS A 171 8.87 17.75 4.92
N PRO A 172 10.08 17.23 5.18
CA PRO A 172 11.20 18.03 5.67
C PRO A 172 11.62 19.15 4.71
N LEU A 173 12.31 20.16 5.25
CA LEU A 173 12.93 21.21 4.44
C LEU A 173 13.94 20.64 3.43
N ASN A 174 14.06 21.31 2.28
CA ASN A 174 14.87 20.87 1.15
C ASN A 174 14.58 19.44 0.65
N THR A 175 13.29 19.06 0.58
CA THR A 175 12.82 17.82 -0.06
C THR A 175 11.75 18.13 -1.11
N TYR A 176 11.54 17.21 -2.07
CA TYR A 176 10.41 17.19 -2.99
C TYR A 176 9.34 16.22 -2.46
N ALA A 177 8.10 16.68 -2.34
CA ALA A 177 6.97 15.80 -2.01
C ALA A 177 6.50 15.01 -3.24
N TYR A 178 6.21 13.71 -3.10
CA TYR A 178 5.57 12.91 -4.16
C TYR A 178 4.47 11.99 -3.62
N ARG A 179 3.49 11.65 -4.46
CA ARG A 179 2.48 10.62 -4.18
C ARG A 179 2.10 9.90 -5.46
N LEU A 180 2.22 8.58 -5.44
CA LEU A 180 1.84 7.67 -6.52
C LEU A 180 0.64 6.83 -6.08
N LEU A 181 -0.35 6.72 -6.96
CA LEU A 181 -1.56 5.91 -6.78
C LEU A 181 -1.81 5.12 -8.07
N SER A 182 -2.02 3.81 -7.98
CA SER A 182 -2.45 3.00 -9.13
C SER A 182 -3.96 3.17 -9.42
N GLY A 183 -4.40 2.62 -10.54
CA GLY A 183 -5.83 2.51 -10.87
C GLY A 183 -6.52 1.47 -10.00
N GLY A 184 -7.77 1.77 -9.61
CA GLY A 184 -8.67 0.85 -8.90
C GLY A 184 -9.80 0.44 -9.83
N GLY A 185 -9.68 -0.75 -10.43
CA GLY A 185 -10.58 -1.17 -11.52
C GLY A 185 -10.47 -0.26 -12.74
N ARG A 186 -11.61 0.14 -13.29
CA ARG A 186 -11.69 1.08 -14.43
C ARG A 186 -11.98 2.51 -13.98
N ASP A 187 -12.82 2.65 -12.94
CA ASP A 187 -13.46 3.92 -12.56
C ASP A 187 -12.70 4.73 -11.50
N LYS A 188 -11.61 4.17 -10.94
CA LYS A 188 -10.62 4.92 -10.16
C LYS A 188 -9.34 5.03 -10.98
N TYR A 189 -9.05 6.24 -11.42
CA TYR A 189 -7.86 6.56 -12.20
C TYR A 189 -6.61 6.69 -11.32
N ALA A 190 -5.51 6.13 -11.83
CA ALA A 190 -4.16 6.28 -11.33
C ALA A 190 -3.73 7.75 -11.30
N LYS A 191 -2.85 8.10 -10.36
CA LYS A 191 -2.41 9.49 -10.13
C LYS A 191 -0.92 9.54 -9.82
N ILE A 192 -0.24 10.51 -10.42
CA ILE A 192 1.13 10.91 -10.10
C ILE A 192 1.08 12.36 -9.66
N CYS A 193 1.36 12.63 -8.38
CA CYS A 193 1.52 13.97 -7.85
C CYS A 193 2.97 14.22 -7.43
N PHE A 194 3.49 15.41 -7.74
CA PHE A 194 4.83 15.86 -7.40
C PHE A 194 4.81 17.34 -7.04
N GLU A 195 5.38 17.71 -5.89
CA GLU A 195 5.40 19.08 -5.35
C GLU A 195 4.04 19.79 -5.27
N ASP A 196 2.95 19.02 -5.15
CA ASP A 196 1.52 19.43 -5.19
C ASP A 196 0.92 19.63 -6.60
N GLU A 197 1.71 19.44 -7.66
CA GLU A 197 1.24 19.39 -9.04
C GLU A 197 0.81 17.96 -9.41
N LEU A 198 -0.36 17.80 -10.04
CA LEU A 198 -0.82 16.51 -10.59
C LEU A 198 -0.22 16.32 -11.99
N LEU A 199 0.79 15.48 -12.12
CA LEU A 199 1.50 15.25 -13.39
C LEU A 199 0.72 14.33 -14.33
N ILE A 200 0.11 13.28 -13.76
CA ILE A 200 -0.77 12.35 -14.49
C ILE A 200 -2.00 12.08 -13.63
N GLY A 201 -3.18 12.09 -14.25
CA GLY A 201 -4.43 11.70 -13.63
C GLY A 201 -5.66 12.13 -14.42
N GLU A 202 -6.83 11.84 -13.86
CA GLU A 202 -8.15 12.18 -14.41
C GLU A 202 -8.32 13.68 -14.70
N LYS A 203 -7.96 14.54 -13.74
CA LYS A 203 -8.11 16.02 -13.88
C LYS A 203 -7.25 16.62 -14.99
N THR A 204 -6.18 15.95 -15.40
CA THR A 204 -5.27 16.39 -16.47
C THR A 204 -5.53 15.69 -17.80
N GLY A 205 -6.49 14.76 -17.87
CA GLY A 205 -6.91 14.08 -19.11
C GLY A 205 -5.85 13.21 -19.79
N ASN A 206 -4.70 12.98 -19.13
CA ASN A 206 -3.51 12.32 -19.69
C ASN A 206 -3.19 10.95 -19.08
N VAL A 207 -4.07 10.44 -18.21
CA VAL A 207 -4.01 9.06 -17.71
C VAL A 207 -4.65 8.10 -18.71
N GLY A 208 -4.00 6.97 -18.96
CA GLY A 208 -4.51 5.94 -19.87
C GLY A 208 -4.25 4.52 -19.34
N ARG A 209 -4.97 3.54 -19.89
CA ARG A 209 -4.74 2.11 -19.61
C ARG A 209 -3.28 1.74 -19.90
N GLY A 210 -2.71 0.86 -19.08
CA GLY A 210 -1.31 0.44 -19.20
C GLY A 210 -0.42 0.98 -18.07
N ILE A 211 0.85 1.20 -18.39
CA ILE A 211 1.82 1.83 -17.50
C ILE A 211 1.91 3.31 -17.86
N ASN A 212 1.68 4.17 -16.88
CA ASN A 212 1.72 5.62 -16.96
C ASN A 212 3.04 6.10 -16.34
N ILE A 213 3.83 6.90 -17.07
CA ILE A 213 5.17 7.31 -16.66
C ILE A 213 5.31 8.83 -16.72
N ALA A 214 5.77 9.43 -15.62
CA ALA A 214 6.22 10.82 -15.57
C ALA A 214 7.75 10.88 -15.36
N ILE A 215 8.43 11.70 -16.15
CA ILE A 215 9.86 11.99 -16.03
C ILE A 215 10.00 13.43 -15.53
N VAL A 216 10.71 13.63 -14.42
CA VAL A 216 10.96 14.93 -13.79
C VAL A 216 12.46 15.16 -13.66
N ASP A 217 12.91 16.37 -13.96
CA ASP A 217 14.28 16.83 -13.77
C ASP A 217 14.59 17.00 -12.28
N TYR A 218 15.53 16.23 -11.73
CA TYR A 218 15.81 16.22 -10.29
C TYR A 218 16.42 17.53 -9.77
N LEU A 219 17.20 18.24 -10.59
CA LEU A 219 17.85 19.48 -10.18
C LEU A 219 16.89 20.66 -10.16
N THR A 220 15.98 20.74 -11.12
CA THR A 220 15.05 21.88 -11.28
C THR A 220 13.63 21.60 -10.79
N GLY A 221 13.29 20.35 -10.50
CA GLY A 221 11.93 19.91 -10.15
C GLY A 221 10.93 19.96 -11.31
N LYS A 222 11.38 20.26 -12.54
CA LYS A 222 10.48 20.47 -13.69
C LYS A 222 10.14 19.17 -14.40
N VAL A 223 8.86 19.02 -14.75
CA VAL A 223 8.38 17.93 -15.62
C VAL A 223 9.11 18.00 -16.97
N ARG A 224 9.62 16.86 -17.43
CA ARG A 224 10.27 16.70 -18.74
C ARG A 224 9.35 16.03 -19.75
N ALA A 225 8.62 15.00 -19.33
CA ALA A 225 7.63 14.30 -20.15
C ALA A 225 6.63 13.53 -19.28
N THR A 226 5.40 13.36 -19.77
CA THR A 226 4.39 12.46 -19.22
C THR A 226 3.78 11.66 -20.36
N GLN A 227 3.70 10.33 -20.22
CA GLN A 227 3.14 9.45 -21.26
C GLN A 227 2.63 8.14 -20.66
N TYR A 228 1.53 7.61 -21.22
CA TYR A 228 1.06 6.26 -20.93
C TYR A 228 1.36 5.30 -22.09
N PHE A 229 1.53 4.03 -21.76
CA PHE A 229 1.84 2.96 -22.70
C PHE A 229 0.87 1.81 -22.48
N ASN A 230 -0.08 1.65 -23.39
CA ASN A 230 -1.13 0.64 -23.30
C ASN A 230 -0.52 -0.78 -23.38
N MET A 231 -0.66 -1.55 -22.29
CA MET A 231 -0.14 -2.91 -22.19
C MET A 231 -1.18 -3.98 -22.52
N VAL A 232 -2.36 -3.60 -23.04
CA VAL A 232 -3.41 -4.53 -23.48
C VAL A 232 -3.56 -4.53 -25.01
N GLU A 233 -3.42 -3.37 -25.66
CA GLU A 233 -3.51 -3.24 -27.13
C GLU A 233 -2.26 -2.55 -27.71
N GLY A 234 -1.77 -3.07 -28.83
CA GLY A 234 -0.59 -2.55 -29.54
C GLY A 234 0.75 -3.01 -28.95
N ASP A 235 1.85 -2.76 -29.67
CA ASP A 235 3.20 -3.16 -29.26
C ASP A 235 3.95 -2.02 -28.54
N ASN A 236 3.34 -1.50 -27.47
CA ASN A 236 3.87 -0.34 -26.76
C ASN A 236 5.05 -0.65 -25.83
N SER A 237 5.37 -1.93 -25.59
CA SER A 237 6.40 -2.34 -24.64
C SER A 237 7.81 -1.93 -25.09
N GLY A 238 8.12 -2.02 -26.38
CA GLY A 238 9.38 -1.50 -26.93
C GLY A 238 9.48 0.02 -26.84
N LEU A 239 8.41 0.72 -27.21
CA LEU A 239 8.33 2.20 -27.14
C LEU A 239 8.50 2.71 -25.70
N MET A 240 7.90 2.03 -24.72
CA MET A 240 8.07 2.34 -23.29
C MET A 240 9.51 2.16 -22.84
N ALA A 241 10.18 1.08 -23.26
CA ALA A 241 11.60 0.85 -22.96
C ALA A 241 12.48 1.98 -23.54
N THR A 242 12.24 2.39 -24.79
CA THR A 242 12.93 3.52 -25.41
C THR A 242 12.68 4.85 -24.69
N PHE A 243 11.45 5.13 -24.25
CA PHE A 243 11.10 6.33 -23.49
C PHE A 243 11.81 6.41 -22.12
N ILE A 244 11.89 5.27 -21.41
CA ILE A 244 12.64 5.16 -20.16
C ILE A 244 14.16 5.32 -20.42
N GLN A 245 14.66 4.76 -21.53
CA GLN A 245 16.05 4.90 -21.95
C GLN A 245 16.41 6.33 -22.38
N SER A 246 15.49 7.10 -22.97
CA SER A 246 15.73 8.49 -23.40
C SER A 246 15.73 9.53 -22.27
N ALA A 247 15.22 9.19 -21.08
CA ALA A 247 15.29 10.07 -19.91
C ALA A 247 16.76 10.50 -19.62
N PRO A 248 17.09 11.79 -19.41
CA PRO A 248 18.46 12.20 -19.15
C PRO A 248 18.95 11.73 -17.75
N PRO A 249 20.27 11.67 -17.51
CA PRO A 249 20.82 11.55 -16.16
C PRO A 249 20.32 12.69 -15.25
N LYS A 250 20.24 12.43 -13.95
CA LYS A 250 19.57 13.30 -12.95
C LYS A 250 18.08 13.50 -13.25
N SER A 251 17.39 12.43 -13.66
CA SER A 251 15.91 12.39 -13.72
C SER A 251 15.34 11.53 -12.58
N LEU A 252 14.21 11.95 -12.04
CA LEU A 252 13.26 11.09 -11.34
C LEU A 252 12.29 10.49 -12.36
N LEU A 253 11.95 9.21 -12.20
CA LEU A 253 10.92 8.53 -12.97
C LEU A 253 9.87 7.96 -12.02
N PHE A 254 8.63 8.33 -12.26
CA PHE A 254 7.45 7.89 -11.53
C PHE A 254 6.60 7.01 -12.46
N MET A 255 6.23 5.82 -12.02
CA MET A 255 5.47 4.84 -12.82
C MET A 255 4.26 4.33 -12.04
N VAL A 256 3.08 4.33 -12.66
CA VAL A 256 1.83 3.78 -12.07
C VAL A 256 1.02 3.01 -13.11
N THR A 257 0.29 2.00 -12.67
CA THR A 257 -0.56 1.15 -13.54
C THR A 257 -2.02 1.61 -13.55
N GLN A 258 -2.70 1.44 -14.67
CA GLN A 258 -4.15 1.64 -14.84
C GLN A 258 -4.77 0.46 -15.61
N ASP A 259 -5.87 -0.10 -15.10
CA ASP A 259 -6.54 -1.32 -15.59
C ASP A 259 -5.60 -2.55 -15.59
N ASP A 260 -4.74 -2.68 -16.60
CA ASP A 260 -3.68 -3.70 -16.67
C ASP A 260 -2.38 -3.11 -17.23
N GLY A 261 -1.26 -3.45 -16.59
CA GLY A 261 0.10 -3.10 -17.01
C GLY A 261 0.96 -4.29 -17.44
N ALA A 262 0.40 -5.50 -17.58
CA ALA A 262 1.19 -6.73 -17.68
C ALA A 262 1.03 -7.52 -19.00
N SER A 263 -0.15 -7.53 -19.63
CA SER A 263 -0.46 -8.47 -20.73
C SER A 263 0.53 -8.42 -21.91
N GLY A 264 0.90 -7.21 -22.35
CA GLY A 264 1.84 -6.95 -23.44
C GLY A 264 3.26 -6.60 -22.98
N LEU A 265 3.58 -6.72 -21.68
CA LEU A 265 4.86 -6.30 -21.13
C LEU A 265 5.97 -7.32 -21.45
N LYS A 266 6.82 -7.00 -22.44
CA LYS A 266 7.91 -7.85 -22.93
C LYS A 266 9.14 -7.82 -22.03
N GLU A 267 9.95 -8.86 -22.14
CA GLU A 267 11.13 -9.09 -21.30
C GLU A 267 12.16 -7.96 -21.35
N ASP A 268 12.37 -7.32 -22.49
CA ASP A 268 13.36 -6.23 -22.60
C ASP A 268 12.91 -4.94 -21.89
N ALA A 269 11.60 -4.68 -21.84
CA ALA A 269 11.07 -3.60 -21.02
C ALA A 269 11.18 -3.92 -19.52
N LYS A 270 10.97 -5.18 -19.12
CA LYS A 270 11.20 -5.62 -17.73
C LYS A 270 12.67 -5.46 -17.33
N LYS A 271 13.63 -5.85 -18.19
CA LYS A 271 15.08 -5.63 -17.97
C LYS A 271 15.39 -4.14 -17.75
N VAL A 272 14.80 -3.23 -18.53
CA VAL A 272 15.03 -1.78 -18.39
C VAL A 272 14.50 -1.23 -17.07
N ILE A 273 13.33 -1.68 -16.61
CA ILE A 273 12.73 -1.23 -15.33
C ILE A 273 13.44 -1.88 -14.12
N GLU A 274 13.86 -3.14 -14.26
CA GLU A 274 14.69 -3.86 -13.28
C GLU A 274 16.08 -3.24 -13.12
N ALA A 275 16.71 -2.80 -14.21
CA ALA A 275 17.99 -2.06 -14.19
C ALA A 275 17.88 -0.68 -13.52
N LEU A 276 16.66 -0.13 -13.39
CA LEU A 276 16.37 1.04 -12.56
C LEU A 276 16.02 0.66 -11.10
N GLY A 277 16.26 -0.58 -10.69
CA GLY A 277 16.13 -1.06 -9.32
C GLY A 277 14.72 -1.50 -8.91
N SER A 278 13.80 -1.76 -9.85
CA SER A 278 12.53 -2.42 -9.53
C SER A 278 12.77 -3.85 -9.08
N LYS A 279 12.18 -4.23 -7.95
CA LYS A 279 12.17 -5.58 -7.40
C LYS A 279 10.89 -6.34 -7.78
N GLN A 280 9.85 -5.66 -8.28
CA GLN A 280 8.54 -6.28 -8.54
C GLN A 280 8.11 -6.34 -10.01
N ILE A 281 8.78 -5.65 -10.95
CA ILE A 281 8.40 -5.70 -12.38
C ILE A 281 8.50 -7.11 -12.99
N ARG A 282 9.36 -7.97 -12.43
CA ARG A 282 9.44 -9.40 -12.78
C ARG A 282 8.22 -10.20 -12.33
N ASN A 283 7.59 -9.79 -11.24
CA ASN A 283 6.48 -10.48 -10.59
C ASN A 283 5.11 -9.96 -11.08
N ILE A 284 5.06 -8.92 -11.91
CA ILE A 284 3.82 -8.31 -12.37
C ILE A 284 2.98 -9.29 -13.20
N LYS A 285 1.69 -9.37 -12.86
CA LYS A 285 0.68 -10.26 -13.45
C LYS A 285 -0.48 -9.43 -13.96
N PHE A 286 -1.33 -10.02 -14.80
CA PHE A 286 -2.57 -9.42 -15.29
C PHE A 286 -3.33 -8.67 -14.18
N ARG A 287 -3.63 -7.40 -14.43
CA ARG A 287 -4.32 -6.45 -13.53
C ARG A 287 -3.65 -6.24 -12.17
N SER A 288 -2.36 -6.51 -12.03
CA SER A 288 -1.63 -6.14 -10.81
C SER A 288 -1.57 -4.62 -10.69
N SER A 289 -2.07 -4.09 -9.58
CA SER A 289 -1.75 -2.72 -9.17
C SER A 289 -0.27 -2.66 -8.81
N TRP A 290 0.47 -1.78 -9.45
CA TRP A 290 1.91 -1.53 -9.25
C TRP A 290 2.18 -0.02 -9.32
N VAL A 291 3.03 0.45 -8.41
CA VAL A 291 3.52 1.83 -8.32
C VAL A 291 5.03 1.82 -8.03
N PHE A 292 5.79 2.67 -8.71
CA PHE A 292 7.24 2.67 -8.64
C PHE A 292 7.84 4.07 -8.83
N LEU A 293 8.84 4.38 -8.00
CA LEU A 293 9.68 5.56 -8.04
C LEU A 293 11.13 5.10 -8.21
N THR A 294 11.83 5.71 -9.16
CA THR A 294 13.27 5.51 -9.35
C THR A 294 13.99 6.79 -9.77
N ALA A 295 15.31 6.77 -9.67
CA ALA A 295 16.21 7.82 -10.10
C ALA A 295 17.17 7.29 -11.18
N LYS A 296 17.53 8.13 -12.14
CA LYS A 296 18.46 7.79 -13.22
C LYS A 296 19.75 8.58 -13.07
N GLY A 297 20.87 7.89 -12.87
CA GLY A 297 22.19 8.51 -12.69
C GLY A 297 22.48 9.05 -11.27
N PHE A 298 21.67 8.67 -10.28
CA PHE A 298 21.95 8.79 -8.84
C PHE A 298 21.07 7.77 -8.09
N GLU A 299 21.41 7.50 -6.82
CA GLU A 299 20.62 6.59 -5.98
C GLU A 299 19.63 7.37 -5.08
N LEU A 300 18.47 6.77 -4.81
CA LEU A 300 17.51 7.28 -3.83
C LEU A 300 17.81 6.71 -2.44
N PRO A 301 17.58 7.49 -1.36
CA PRO A 301 17.66 6.99 0.02
C PRO A 301 16.85 5.70 0.24
N ALA A 302 17.43 4.76 0.99
CA ALA A 302 16.92 3.39 1.15
C ALA A 302 15.71 3.26 2.09
N ASP A 303 15.44 4.29 2.89
CA ASP A 303 14.32 4.45 3.81
C ASP A 303 13.01 4.86 3.11
N ILE A 304 13.10 5.44 1.90
CA ILE A 304 11.96 5.92 1.12
C ILE A 304 11.19 4.75 0.49
N GLN A 305 9.87 4.68 0.72
CA GLN A 305 9.00 3.70 0.06
C GLN A 305 8.89 4.00 -1.44
N ARG A 306 9.73 3.32 -2.23
CA ARG A 306 9.88 3.53 -3.67
C ARG A 306 9.11 2.55 -4.56
N GLU A 307 8.58 1.45 -4.04
CA GLU A 307 7.88 0.44 -4.84
C GLU A 307 6.81 -0.28 -4.02
N ASN A 308 5.66 -0.57 -4.63
CA ASN A 308 4.63 -1.43 -4.05
C ASN A 308 3.89 -2.21 -5.17
N ILE A 309 3.36 -3.40 -4.84
CA ILE A 309 2.59 -4.23 -5.78
C ILE A 309 1.45 -4.97 -5.06
N ASN A 310 0.30 -5.07 -5.72
CA ASN A 310 -0.87 -5.82 -5.29
C ASN A 310 -1.45 -6.59 -6.48
N HIS A 311 -1.46 -7.91 -6.41
CA HIS A 311 -1.90 -8.79 -7.50
C HIS A 311 -3.42 -9.01 -7.48
N SER A 312 -4.01 -9.23 -8.65
CA SER A 312 -5.39 -9.70 -8.74
C SER A 312 -5.54 -11.08 -8.08
N ASP A 313 -6.43 -11.16 -7.09
CA ASP A 313 -6.86 -12.39 -6.40
C ASP A 313 -8.38 -12.33 -6.23
N ASN A 314 -9.12 -13.29 -6.80
CA ASN A 314 -10.58 -13.28 -6.76
C ASN A 314 -11.17 -13.32 -5.34
N ALA A 315 -10.42 -13.78 -4.33
CA ALA A 315 -10.83 -13.76 -2.93
C ALA A 315 -10.53 -12.44 -2.19
N ARG A 316 -9.72 -11.54 -2.79
CA ARG A 316 -9.26 -10.26 -2.16
C ARG A 316 -9.50 -9.03 -3.04
N ASN A 317 -9.97 -9.23 -4.27
CA ASN A 317 -10.21 -8.18 -5.24
C ASN A 317 -11.29 -7.20 -4.75
N ARG A 318 -10.92 -5.92 -4.63
CA ARG A 318 -11.82 -4.83 -4.19
C ARG A 318 -12.87 -4.47 -5.25
N TYR A 319 -12.58 -4.78 -6.51
CA TYR A 319 -13.44 -4.54 -7.66
C TYR A 319 -13.64 -5.86 -8.42
N SER A 320 -14.71 -5.98 -9.21
CA SER A 320 -15.05 -7.24 -9.92
C SER A 320 -13.98 -7.62 -10.95
N GLY A 321 -12.99 -8.41 -10.52
CA GLY A 321 -11.83 -8.82 -11.32
C GLY A 321 -10.63 -7.85 -11.33
N TRP A 322 -10.52 -6.92 -10.38
CA TRP A 322 -9.33 -6.09 -10.16
C TRP A 322 -8.99 -5.95 -8.66
N PRO A 323 -7.69 -5.89 -8.29
CA PRO A 323 -7.26 -5.68 -6.91
C PRO A 323 -7.56 -4.26 -6.43
N ALA A 324 -7.42 -4.04 -5.12
CA ALA A 324 -7.38 -2.68 -4.57
C ALA A 324 -6.22 -1.88 -5.17
N GLU A 325 -6.48 -0.62 -5.46
CA GLU A 325 -5.46 0.38 -5.77
C GLU A 325 -4.47 0.51 -4.60
N ILE A 326 -3.22 0.83 -4.92
CA ILE A 326 -2.15 1.00 -3.94
C ILE A 326 -1.51 2.37 -4.07
N GLN A 327 -0.99 2.83 -2.93
CA GLN A 327 -0.34 4.12 -2.80
C GLN A 327 1.09 3.95 -2.27
N ILE A 328 2.00 4.81 -2.72
CA ILE A 328 3.22 5.17 -2.00
C ILE A 328 3.36 6.70 -2.00
N GLU A 329 3.80 7.27 -0.89
CA GLU A 329 4.08 8.70 -0.76
C GLU A 329 5.34 8.92 0.08
N GLY A 330 6.00 10.06 -0.11
CA GLY A 330 7.25 10.36 0.58
C GLY A 330 7.91 11.66 0.13
N CYS A 331 9.11 11.88 0.65
CA CYS A 331 9.86 13.13 0.53
C CYS A 331 11.27 12.82 0.02
N ILE A 332 11.60 13.22 -1.21
CA ILE A 332 12.91 12.96 -1.83
C ILE A 332 13.83 14.15 -1.48
N PRO A 333 14.96 13.97 -0.78
CA PRO A 333 15.93 15.06 -0.56
C PRO A 333 16.32 15.72 -1.87
N LYS A 334 16.42 17.05 -1.89
CA LYS A 334 17.02 17.78 -3.02
C LYS A 334 18.54 17.75 -2.83
N MET A 335 19.28 17.77 -3.93
CA MET A 335 20.74 17.92 -3.87
C MET A 335 21.07 19.26 -3.18
N PRO A 336 22.09 19.35 -2.30
CA PRO A 336 22.51 20.64 -1.77
C PRO A 336 22.93 21.57 -2.92
N SER A 337 22.47 22.81 -2.85
CA SER A 337 22.68 23.89 -3.83
C SER A 337 24.01 24.61 -3.62
#